data_AF-D7G7N0-F1
#
_entry.id   AF-D7G7N0-F1
#
_cell.length_a   1.000
_cell.length_b   1.000
_cell.length_c   1.000
_cell.angle_alpha   90.00
_cell.angle_beta   90.00
_cell.angle_gamma   90.00
#
_symmetry.space_group_name_H-M   'P 1'
#
loop_
_entity.id
_entity.type
_entity.pdbx_description
1 polymer ?
#
loop_
_entity_poly.entity_id
_entity_poly.type
_entity_poly.pdbx_seq_one_letter_code
_entity_poly.pdbx_strand_id
1 'polypeptide(L)'
;MAETTCPVFRPTEQEFKSFRRYIEDVVDRIAGKAGLCKIIPPPGWAARRRDTAEEMCKSVYIPAPIRQCVSSTRSNGVYSVDVVENPPMTLAEFKEYADKRAPFPSSTASAGCPGSAAVGVRRGRSGGVSSADPAEGGGADGEGGGGRGGGGGGCGYGGGYGFSSGVGSAGSAGTQAGSSRTEESEVARRVRMFWRSLGPNSEAPVYGADTLGTLFAEDDNDAWNVGRLDTILQLLKANLPGITTPMLYAGMWRSMFAFHVEDVNLYSINYLHRGDPKSWYGIPPGSRQRFESLAQAFFTEEFRTCKHHMRHKTTMISPLQIQKAGIGYCTAVQARRKEGGS
;
A
#
# COMPACT_ATOMS: atom_id res chain seq x y z
N MET A 1 -6.98 -15.99 16.21
CA MET A 1 -6.89 -16.59 14.86
C MET A 1 -5.73 -15.94 14.13
N ALA A 2 -5.05 -16.68 13.25
CA ALA A 2 -3.82 -16.22 12.58
C ALA A 2 -4.12 -15.34 11.35
N GLU A 3 -3.14 -14.54 10.94
CA GLU A 3 -3.09 -13.90 9.62
C GLU A 3 -3.10 -14.97 8.53
N THR A 4 -3.96 -14.79 7.51
CA THR A 4 -4.04 -15.73 6.38
C THR A 4 -3.92 -14.98 5.05
N THR A 5 -3.26 -15.55 4.06
CA THR A 5 -3.30 -14.99 2.71
C THR A 5 -4.71 -15.12 2.12
N CYS A 6 -5.24 -14.07 1.51
CA CYS A 6 -6.56 -14.14 0.87
C CYS A 6 -6.53 -15.14 -0.32
N PRO A 7 -7.67 -15.79 -0.66
CA PRO A 7 -7.74 -16.72 -1.79
C PRO A 7 -7.24 -16.10 -3.10
N VAL A 8 -6.46 -16.86 -3.86
CA VAL A 8 -5.91 -16.43 -5.16
C VAL A 8 -6.40 -17.33 -6.28
N PHE A 9 -7.09 -16.76 -7.25
CA PHE A 9 -7.65 -17.45 -8.41
C PHE A 9 -6.82 -17.19 -9.68
N ARG A 10 -6.73 -18.20 -10.54
CA ARG A 10 -6.03 -18.17 -11.83
C ARG A 10 -6.95 -18.77 -12.90
N PRO A 11 -7.96 -18.04 -13.37
CA PRO A 11 -8.85 -18.52 -14.42
C PRO A 11 -8.08 -18.89 -15.69
N THR A 12 -8.56 -19.92 -16.37
CA THR A 12 -8.23 -20.18 -17.78
C THR A 12 -8.82 -19.10 -18.67
N GLU A 13 -8.35 -18.98 -19.91
CA GLU A 13 -8.92 -18.04 -20.88
C GLU A 13 -10.44 -18.25 -21.07
N GLN A 14 -10.89 -19.50 -21.07
CA GLN A 14 -12.31 -19.83 -21.23
C GLN A 14 -13.15 -19.40 -20.02
N GLU A 15 -12.66 -19.63 -18.80
CA GLU A 15 -13.31 -19.18 -17.57
C GLU A 15 -13.33 -17.65 -17.47
N PHE A 16 -12.29 -16.99 -17.98
CA PHE A 16 -12.17 -15.53 -17.92
C PHE A 16 -13.11 -14.79 -18.88
N LYS A 17 -13.73 -15.47 -19.85
CA LYS A 17 -14.65 -14.83 -20.82
C LYS A 17 -15.89 -14.21 -20.17
N SER A 18 -16.40 -14.79 -19.09
CA SER A 18 -17.59 -14.27 -18.40
C SER A 18 -17.25 -13.91 -16.96
N PHE A 19 -17.19 -12.61 -16.69
CA PHE A 19 -17.00 -12.08 -15.33
C PHE A 19 -18.04 -12.66 -14.38
N ARG A 20 -19.33 -12.48 -14.70
CA ARG A 20 -20.45 -12.90 -13.85
C ARG A 20 -20.38 -14.38 -13.46
N ARG A 21 -20.28 -15.27 -14.45
CA ARG A 21 -20.25 -16.72 -14.20
C ARG A 21 -19.06 -17.11 -13.35
N TYR A 22 -17.88 -16.54 -13.62
CA TYR A 22 -16.69 -16.86 -12.84
C TYR A 22 -16.84 -16.41 -11.38
N ILE A 23 -17.43 -15.24 -11.14
CA ILE A 23 -17.69 -14.77 -9.78
C ILE A 23 -18.69 -15.69 -9.06
N GLU A 24 -19.85 -15.93 -9.66
CA GLU A 24 -20.94 -16.72 -9.05
C GLU A 24 -20.54 -18.20 -8.83
N ASP A 25 -19.93 -18.83 -9.83
CA ASP A 25 -19.69 -20.28 -9.83
C ASP A 25 -18.40 -20.68 -9.09
N VAL A 26 -17.39 -19.81 -9.09
CA VAL A 26 -16.04 -20.16 -8.60
C VAL A 26 -15.64 -19.29 -7.41
N VAL A 27 -15.68 -17.97 -7.56
CA VAL A 27 -15.12 -17.05 -6.57
C VAL A 27 -15.97 -17.02 -5.31
N ASP A 28 -17.27 -16.80 -5.40
CA ASP A 28 -18.16 -16.61 -4.24
C ASP A 28 -18.19 -17.83 -3.30
N ARG A 29 -18.06 -19.05 -3.85
CA ARG A 29 -18.04 -20.29 -3.07
C ARG A 29 -16.89 -20.34 -2.05
N ILE A 30 -15.79 -19.64 -2.35
CA ILE A 30 -14.56 -19.66 -1.55
C ILE A 30 -14.33 -18.28 -0.90
N ALA A 31 -14.30 -17.22 -1.71
CA ALA A 31 -13.97 -15.86 -1.30
C ALA A 31 -15.09 -15.17 -0.50
N GLY A 32 -16.35 -15.58 -0.65
CA GLY A 32 -17.47 -14.99 0.10
C GLY A 32 -17.29 -15.09 1.62
N LYS A 33 -16.51 -16.06 2.10
CA LYS A 33 -16.15 -16.21 3.52
C LYS A 33 -14.92 -15.40 3.93
N ALA A 34 -14.05 -15.05 2.98
CA ALA A 34 -12.81 -14.31 3.24
C ALA A 34 -13.01 -12.78 3.18
N GLY A 35 -13.98 -12.30 2.40
CA GLY A 35 -14.27 -10.87 2.22
C GLY A 35 -13.31 -10.15 1.26
N LEU A 36 -12.25 -10.82 0.80
CA LEU A 36 -11.31 -10.31 -0.19
C LEU A 36 -10.70 -11.51 -0.93
N CYS A 37 -10.43 -11.34 -2.22
CA CYS A 37 -9.64 -12.31 -3.00
C CYS A 37 -8.78 -11.59 -4.05
N LYS A 38 -7.84 -12.33 -4.62
CA LYS A 38 -7.01 -11.88 -5.74
C LYS A 38 -7.29 -12.75 -6.95
N ILE A 39 -7.54 -12.14 -8.10
CA ILE A 39 -7.70 -12.85 -9.38
C ILE A 39 -6.53 -12.44 -10.27
N ILE A 40 -5.77 -13.42 -10.73
CA ILE A 40 -4.66 -13.23 -11.66
C ILE A 40 -5.19 -13.58 -13.05
N PRO A 41 -5.32 -12.60 -13.97
CA PRO A 41 -5.87 -12.85 -15.29
C PRO A 41 -5.00 -13.84 -16.09
N PRO A 42 -5.57 -14.52 -17.10
CA PRO A 42 -4.85 -15.45 -17.95
C PRO A 42 -3.60 -14.83 -18.60
N PRO A 43 -2.57 -15.63 -18.92
CA PRO A 43 -1.44 -15.16 -19.72
C PRO A 43 -1.89 -14.49 -21.02
N GLY A 44 -1.27 -13.36 -21.36
CA GLY A 44 -1.61 -12.63 -22.60
C GLY A 44 -2.84 -11.72 -22.51
N TRP A 45 -3.66 -11.82 -21.45
CA TRP A 45 -4.70 -10.82 -21.21
C TRP A 45 -4.10 -9.55 -20.59
N ALA A 46 -4.52 -8.40 -21.10
CA ALA A 46 -4.22 -7.09 -20.53
C ALA A 46 -5.38 -6.14 -20.79
N ALA A 47 -5.75 -5.34 -19.79
CA ALA A 47 -6.78 -4.30 -19.90
C ALA A 47 -6.45 -3.22 -20.95
N ARG A 48 -5.15 -3.03 -21.24
CA ARG A 48 -4.62 -2.06 -22.21
C ARG A 48 -3.32 -2.62 -22.76
N ARG A 49 -3.32 -3.11 -24.01
CA ARG A 49 -2.15 -3.81 -24.60
C ARG A 49 -1.06 -2.86 -25.09
N ARG A 50 -1.41 -1.64 -25.53
CA ARG A 50 -0.51 -0.78 -26.30
C ARG A 50 0.03 0.43 -25.53
N ASP A 51 -0.70 0.91 -24.53
CA ASP A 51 -0.33 2.21 -24.00
C ASP A 51 0.86 2.21 -23.03
N THR A 52 1.76 3.16 -23.24
CA THR A 52 2.91 3.38 -22.39
C THR A 52 2.54 4.18 -21.14
N ALA A 53 3.45 4.25 -20.16
CA ALA A 53 3.23 5.07 -18.97
C ALA A 53 3.08 6.56 -19.33
N GLU A 54 3.77 7.00 -20.38
CA GLU A 54 3.73 8.37 -20.89
C GLU A 54 2.36 8.73 -21.47
N GLU A 55 1.71 7.82 -22.20
CA GLU A 55 0.38 8.06 -22.76
C GLU A 55 -0.70 8.13 -21.67
N MET A 56 -0.57 7.30 -20.63
CA MET A 56 -1.41 7.42 -19.44
C MET A 56 -1.22 8.78 -18.76
N CYS A 57 0.02 9.23 -18.58
CA CYS A 57 0.31 10.50 -17.93
C CYS A 57 -0.22 11.72 -18.70
N LYS A 58 -0.33 11.63 -20.03
CA LYS A 58 -0.90 12.67 -20.89
C LYS A 58 -2.44 12.70 -20.88
N SER A 59 -3.09 11.58 -20.59
CA SER A 59 -4.55 11.43 -20.73
C SER A 59 -5.32 11.61 -19.42
N VAL A 60 -4.65 11.58 -18.26
CA VAL A 60 -5.31 11.64 -16.95
C VAL A 60 -5.08 12.98 -16.27
N TYR A 61 -6.18 13.63 -15.91
CA TYR A 61 -6.23 14.84 -15.10
C TYR A 61 -6.89 14.52 -13.75
N ILE A 62 -6.26 14.97 -12.65
CA ILE A 62 -6.71 14.73 -11.28
C ILE A 62 -7.34 16.03 -10.77
N PRO A 63 -8.68 16.13 -10.70
CA PRO A 63 -9.36 17.38 -10.39
C PRO A 63 -9.21 17.79 -8.92
N ALA A 64 -9.17 16.82 -8.00
CA ALA A 64 -9.15 17.07 -6.56
C ALA A 64 -8.21 16.07 -5.86
N PRO A 65 -6.88 16.20 -6.02
CA PRO A 65 -5.95 15.38 -5.26
C PRO A 65 -6.09 15.66 -3.76
N ILE A 66 -6.08 14.63 -2.93
CA ILE A 66 -6.26 14.77 -1.48
C ILE A 66 -4.95 14.52 -0.74
N ARG A 67 -4.62 15.40 0.20
CA ARG A 67 -3.55 15.20 1.18
C ARG A 67 -4.11 14.48 2.39
N GLN A 68 -3.48 13.39 2.79
CA GLN A 68 -3.98 12.50 3.84
C GLN A 68 -3.25 12.74 5.16
N CYS A 69 -3.79 13.64 5.98
CA CYS A 69 -3.26 14.02 7.27
C CYS A 69 -3.59 12.95 8.31
N VAL A 70 -2.58 12.43 9.01
CA VAL A 70 -2.75 11.31 9.94
C VAL A 70 -2.64 11.81 11.38
N SER A 71 -3.71 11.60 12.13
CA SER A 71 -3.81 11.93 13.55
C SER A 71 -3.70 10.65 14.39
N SER A 72 -2.81 10.63 15.38
CA SER A 72 -2.71 9.51 16.31
C SER A 72 -3.84 9.55 17.34
N THR A 73 -4.40 8.38 17.66
CA THR A 73 -5.32 8.24 18.80
C THR A 73 -4.54 7.96 20.10
N ARG A 74 -5.25 7.76 21.22
CA ARG A 74 -4.64 7.33 22.50
C ARG A 74 -4.01 5.94 22.42
N SER A 75 -4.36 5.13 21.43
CA SER A 75 -3.88 3.76 21.25
C SER A 75 -2.85 3.67 20.13
N ASN A 76 -1.67 3.16 20.44
CA ASN A 76 -0.60 2.97 19.46
C ASN A 76 -1.06 2.03 18.32
N GLY A 77 -0.79 2.41 17.08
CA GLY A 77 -1.22 1.65 15.90
C GLY A 77 -2.70 1.84 15.55
N VAL A 78 -3.35 2.88 16.08
CA VAL A 78 -4.71 3.29 15.72
C VAL A 78 -4.71 4.78 15.38
N TYR A 79 -5.18 5.12 14.18
CA TYR A 79 -5.07 6.45 13.62
C TYR A 79 -6.39 6.91 12.99
N SER A 80 -6.65 8.21 13.04
CA SER A 80 -7.64 8.87 12.20
C SER A 80 -6.95 9.51 11.00
N VAL A 81 -7.60 9.51 9.85
CA VAL A 81 -7.12 10.14 8.63
C VAL A 81 -8.09 11.24 8.22
N ASP A 82 -7.59 12.46 8.22
CA ASP A 82 -8.29 13.64 7.72
C ASP A 82 -7.78 13.97 6.32
N VAL A 83 -8.68 14.32 5.42
CA VAL A 83 -8.34 14.63 4.03
C VAL A 83 -8.43 16.13 3.79
N VAL A 84 -7.41 16.67 3.15
CA VAL A 84 -7.37 18.08 2.73
C VAL A 84 -7.18 18.12 1.23
N GLU A 85 -8.12 18.73 0.53
CA GLU A 85 -8.04 18.89 -0.93
C GLU A 85 -6.87 19.81 -1.30
N ASN A 86 -6.11 19.39 -2.31
CA ASN A 86 -5.05 20.17 -2.93
C ASN A 86 -5.52 20.68 -4.30
N PRO A 87 -4.84 21.71 -4.87
CA PRO A 87 -5.12 22.16 -6.23
C PRO A 87 -5.05 21.02 -7.25
N PRO A 88 -5.88 21.09 -8.32
CA PRO A 88 -5.86 20.11 -9.39
C PRO A 88 -4.48 19.94 -10.03
N MET A 89 -4.19 18.75 -10.56
CA MET A 89 -2.94 18.47 -11.27
C MET A 89 -3.10 17.38 -12.31
N THR A 90 -2.20 17.32 -13.29
CA THR A 90 -2.08 16.22 -14.24
C THR A 90 -1.45 14.99 -13.58
N LEU A 91 -1.67 13.80 -14.16
CA LEU A 91 -1.00 12.59 -13.70
C LEU A 91 0.54 12.67 -13.86
N ALA A 92 1.03 13.41 -14.85
CA ALA A 92 2.46 13.66 -15.03
C ALA A 92 3.06 14.45 -13.85
N GLU A 93 2.41 15.54 -13.44
CA GLU A 93 2.82 16.34 -12.28
C GLU A 93 2.73 15.52 -10.98
N PHE A 94 1.66 14.74 -10.81
CA PHE A 94 1.52 13.82 -9.68
C PHE A 94 2.66 12.80 -9.62
N LYS A 95 3.01 12.20 -10.77
CA LYS A 95 4.11 11.23 -10.86
C LYS A 95 5.44 11.88 -10.46
N GLU A 96 5.77 13.05 -10.99
CA GLU A 96 6.99 13.76 -10.62
C GLU A 96 7.01 14.13 -9.13
N TYR A 97 5.87 14.58 -8.60
CA TYR A 97 5.70 14.88 -7.18
C TYR A 97 5.93 13.64 -6.29
N ALA A 98 5.38 12.49 -6.70
CA ALA A 98 5.49 11.22 -6.00
C ALA A 98 6.91 10.66 -6.03
N ASP A 99 7.57 10.66 -7.18
CA ASP A 99 8.92 10.13 -7.37
C ASP A 99 9.94 10.90 -6.51
N LYS A 100 9.83 12.23 -6.42
CA LYS A 100 10.69 13.07 -5.57
C LYS A 100 10.59 12.77 -4.08
N ARG A 101 9.47 12.16 -3.65
CA ARG A 101 9.16 11.84 -2.24
C ARG A 101 9.22 10.36 -1.94
N ALA A 102 9.52 9.53 -2.93
CA ALA A 102 9.63 8.09 -2.74
C ALA A 102 10.92 7.78 -1.96
N PRO A 103 10.85 7.09 -0.80
CA PRO A 103 12.04 6.72 -0.04
C PRO A 103 12.80 5.53 -0.66
N PHE A 104 12.26 4.95 -1.73
CA PHE A 104 12.84 3.83 -2.46
C PHE A 104 12.71 4.08 -3.96
N PRO A 105 13.62 3.53 -4.78
CA PRO A 105 13.42 3.51 -6.21
C PRO A 105 12.12 2.76 -6.53
N SER A 106 11.33 3.31 -7.46
CA SER A 106 10.15 2.65 -7.99
C SER A 106 10.53 1.28 -8.54
N SER A 107 9.71 0.25 -8.29
CA SER A 107 9.93 -1.09 -8.83
C SER A 107 9.85 -1.14 -10.37
N THR A 108 9.35 -0.07 -10.99
CA THR A 108 9.26 0.10 -12.44
C THR A 108 10.30 1.08 -13.01
N ALA A 109 11.31 1.49 -12.24
CA ALA A 109 12.28 2.52 -12.63
C ALA A 109 13.22 2.15 -13.81
N SER A 110 13.04 1.00 -14.47
CA SER A 110 13.83 0.60 -15.64
C SER A 110 13.38 1.23 -16.97
N ALA A 111 12.40 2.11 -16.98
CA ALA A 111 12.03 2.91 -18.15
C ALA A 111 12.03 4.40 -17.79
N GLY A 112 13.22 5.02 -17.85
CA GLY A 112 13.33 6.47 -17.73
C GLY A 112 12.75 7.14 -18.98
N CYS A 113 11.90 8.15 -18.78
CA CYS A 113 11.50 9.07 -19.85
C CYS A 113 12.74 9.84 -20.34
N PRO A 114 13.17 9.74 -21.60
CA PRO A 114 14.20 10.63 -22.13
C PRO A 114 13.53 11.96 -22.45
N GLY A 115 13.67 12.95 -21.56
CA GLY A 115 13.07 14.26 -21.80
C GLY A 115 13.06 15.20 -20.60
N SER A 116 14.19 15.43 -19.96
CA SER A 116 14.40 16.68 -19.22
C SER A 116 15.85 17.10 -19.39
N ALA A 117 16.13 17.79 -20.50
CA ALA A 117 17.37 18.52 -20.67
C ALA A 117 17.44 19.59 -19.57
N ALA A 118 18.41 19.44 -18.67
CA ALA A 118 18.73 20.46 -17.69
C ALA A 118 19.13 21.75 -18.43
N VAL A 119 18.30 22.79 -18.33
CA VAL A 119 18.69 24.14 -18.74
C VAL A 119 19.75 24.61 -17.75
N GLY A 120 21.00 24.61 -18.21
CA GLY A 120 22.15 25.06 -17.44
C GLY A 120 22.05 26.55 -17.11
N VAL A 121 21.75 26.87 -15.86
CA VAL A 121 21.94 28.22 -15.32
C VAL A 121 23.45 28.41 -15.08
N ARG A 122 24.09 29.17 -15.97
CA ARG A 122 25.48 29.63 -15.80
C ARG A 122 25.56 30.52 -14.56
N ARG A 123 26.30 30.07 -13.54
CA ARG A 123 26.68 30.90 -12.38
C ARG A 123 27.74 31.91 -12.82
N GLY A 124 27.35 33.19 -12.84
CA GLY A 124 28.25 34.32 -12.94
C GLY A 124 29.08 34.48 -11.65
N ARG A 125 30.36 34.79 -11.84
CA ARG A 125 31.39 34.91 -10.80
C ARG A 125 31.63 36.40 -10.50
N SER A 126 31.45 36.79 -9.25
CA SER A 126 31.97 38.02 -8.61
C SER A 126 31.92 37.74 -7.12
N GLY A 127 32.96 37.87 -6.30
CA GLY A 127 33.96 38.92 -6.17
C GLY A 127 33.95 39.23 -4.67
N GLY A 128 35.09 39.05 -3.99
CA GLY A 128 35.16 38.89 -2.53
C GLY A 128 34.92 40.15 -1.69
N VAL A 129 35.08 40.01 -0.36
CA VAL A 129 35.78 40.89 0.62
C VAL A 129 35.37 40.48 2.06
N SER A 130 36.37 40.16 2.90
CA SER A 130 36.63 40.52 4.34
C SER A 130 35.49 40.40 5.38
N SER A 131 35.63 40.10 6.68
CA SER A 131 36.68 39.73 7.65
C SER A 131 36.02 39.73 9.06
N ALA A 132 36.69 39.09 10.03
CA ALA A 132 36.71 39.40 11.48
C ALA A 132 35.68 38.74 12.44
N ASP A 133 36.23 37.86 13.28
CA ASP A 133 35.92 37.62 14.71
C ASP A 133 36.27 38.86 15.57
N PRO A 134 35.81 39.07 16.84
CA PRO A 134 36.01 38.12 17.97
C PRO A 134 35.04 38.17 19.20
N ALA A 135 35.44 37.38 20.23
CA ALA A 135 35.18 37.42 21.70
C ALA A 135 34.04 36.54 22.25
N GLU A 136 34.32 35.47 23.03
CA GLU A 136 34.59 35.38 24.51
C GLU A 136 33.37 35.74 25.38
N GLY A 137 32.98 35.05 26.46
CA GLY A 137 33.53 33.93 27.23
C GLY A 137 32.70 33.63 28.50
N GLY A 138 33.09 32.58 29.25
CA GLY A 138 32.77 32.27 30.68
C GLY A 138 31.42 31.59 30.97
N GLY A 139 31.25 30.60 31.86
CA GLY A 139 32.08 29.98 32.90
C GLY A 139 31.17 29.42 34.04
N ALA A 140 31.70 28.51 34.87
CA ALA A 140 31.22 27.99 36.17
C ALA A 140 30.59 26.56 36.24
N ASP A 141 31.44 25.58 36.56
CA ASP A 141 31.64 24.86 37.85
C ASP A 141 30.51 24.12 38.64
N GLY A 142 30.89 22.88 39.03
CA GLY A 142 30.67 22.22 40.34
C GLY A 142 29.39 21.40 40.53
N GLU A 143 29.31 20.28 41.26
CA GLU A 143 30.26 19.39 41.96
C GLU A 143 29.43 18.19 42.54
N GLY A 144 30.06 17.04 42.81
CA GLY A 144 29.63 15.98 43.77
C GLY A 144 28.49 15.03 43.34
N GLY A 145 28.46 13.73 43.66
CA GLY A 145 29.22 12.85 44.55
C GLY A 145 28.35 11.62 44.92
N GLY A 146 28.97 10.52 45.35
CA GLY A 146 28.31 9.46 46.15
C GLY A 146 27.98 8.14 45.43
N GLY A 147 28.59 7.03 45.87
CA GLY A 147 28.35 5.68 45.35
C GLY A 147 27.51 4.77 46.26
N ARG A 148 27.37 3.49 45.86
CA ARG A 148 27.39 2.23 46.68
C ARG A 148 26.64 1.07 46.01
N GLY A 149 27.26 -0.12 46.09
CA GLY A 149 26.64 -1.47 46.21
C GLY A 149 26.09 -2.08 44.93
N GLY A 150 26.20 -3.37 44.62
CA GLY A 150 26.62 -4.55 45.39
C GLY A 150 25.74 -5.75 44.98
N GLY A 151 26.35 -6.92 44.73
CA GLY A 151 25.68 -8.22 44.46
C GLY A 151 25.67 -8.62 42.98
N GLY A 152 25.92 -9.86 42.57
CA GLY A 152 26.13 -11.14 43.25
C GLY A 152 25.74 -12.28 42.29
N GLY A 153 26.47 -13.40 42.32
CA GLY A 153 26.11 -14.69 41.69
C GLY A 153 26.33 -14.76 40.16
N GLY A 154 26.97 -15.76 39.56
CA GLY A 154 27.23 -17.13 39.98
C GLY A 154 26.53 -18.09 39.03
N CYS A 155 27.27 -18.71 38.10
CA CYS A 155 27.00 -20.04 37.54
C CYS A 155 28.08 -20.39 36.49
N GLY A 156 28.90 -21.39 36.84
CA GLY A 156 29.69 -22.15 35.87
C GLY A 156 28.97 -23.47 35.54
N TYR A 157 29.29 -24.03 34.38
CA TYR A 157 29.26 -25.44 33.90
C TYR A 157 29.68 -25.30 32.41
N GLY A 158 30.63 -25.99 31.79
CA GLY A 158 31.25 -27.28 32.06
C GLY A 158 31.12 -28.15 30.79
N GLY A 159 32.25 -28.50 30.16
CA GLY A 159 32.37 -29.49 29.06
C GLY A 159 32.45 -28.87 27.65
N GLY A 160 33.41 -29.16 26.77
CA GLY A 160 34.39 -30.23 26.69
C GLY A 160 34.34 -30.87 25.29
N TYR A 161 35.51 -30.99 24.62
CA TYR A 161 35.89 -31.95 23.55
C TYR A 161 35.00 -32.05 22.27
N GLY A 162 35.47 -32.09 21.02
CA GLY A 162 36.79 -32.25 20.40
C GLY A 162 36.60 -32.42 18.87
N PHE A 163 37.68 -32.13 18.12
CA PHE A 163 38.04 -32.49 16.74
C PHE A 163 37.06 -33.26 15.81
N SER A 164 36.91 -32.78 14.57
CA SER A 164 37.30 -33.54 13.36
C SER A 164 37.21 -32.70 12.08
N SER A 165 38.29 -32.73 11.31
CA SER A 165 38.46 -32.25 9.95
C SER A 165 37.89 -33.24 8.93
N GLY A 166 37.22 -32.74 7.89
CA GLY A 166 36.71 -33.56 6.80
C GLY A 166 36.42 -32.73 5.55
N VAL A 167 37.36 -32.79 4.60
CA VAL A 167 37.21 -32.32 3.22
C VAL A 167 36.27 -33.25 2.46
N GLY A 168 35.33 -32.68 1.71
CA GLY A 168 34.43 -33.41 0.80
C GLY A 168 33.88 -32.47 -0.26
N SER A 169 34.45 -32.54 -1.46
CA SER A 169 34.01 -31.85 -2.67
C SER A 169 32.77 -32.54 -3.25
N ALA A 170 31.70 -31.79 -3.56
CA ALA A 170 30.63 -32.25 -4.45
C ALA A 170 29.83 -31.07 -5.05
N GLY A 171 29.99 -30.87 -6.35
CA GLY A 171 29.02 -30.38 -7.34
C GLY A 171 28.08 -29.22 -6.98
N SER A 172 28.36 -28.03 -7.50
CA SER A 172 27.37 -26.96 -7.60
C SER A 172 26.33 -27.28 -8.70
N ALA A 173 25.22 -27.89 -8.33
CA ALA A 173 23.99 -27.81 -9.11
C ALA A 173 23.25 -26.53 -8.67
N GLY A 174 23.35 -25.48 -9.50
CA GLY A 174 22.67 -24.21 -9.26
C GLY A 174 21.15 -24.39 -9.21
N THR A 175 20.58 -24.25 -8.02
CA THR A 175 19.14 -24.20 -7.83
C THR A 175 18.68 -22.75 -7.95
N GLN A 176 18.03 -22.39 -9.06
CA GLN A 176 17.27 -21.15 -9.20
C GLN A 176 16.03 -21.21 -8.29
N ALA A 177 16.20 -20.87 -7.02
CA ALA A 177 15.09 -20.72 -6.07
C ALA A 177 15.35 -19.49 -5.15
N GLY A 178 15.52 -18.31 -5.75
CA GLY A 178 15.96 -17.11 -5.00
C GLY A 178 15.13 -15.84 -5.19
N SER A 179 14.16 -15.79 -6.13
CA SER A 179 13.54 -14.52 -6.54
C SER A 179 12.20 -14.20 -5.83
N SER A 180 11.35 -15.20 -5.55
CA SER A 180 10.02 -14.94 -4.96
C SER A 180 10.06 -14.67 -3.46
N ARG A 181 10.94 -15.37 -2.73
CA ARG A 181 11.06 -15.30 -1.27
C ARG A 181 11.64 -13.97 -0.79
N THR A 182 12.48 -13.33 -1.61
CA THR A 182 13.10 -12.02 -1.33
C THR A 182 12.09 -10.90 -1.53
N GLU A 183 11.28 -10.92 -2.59
CA GLU A 183 10.29 -9.89 -2.88
C GLU A 183 9.12 -9.86 -1.87
N GLU A 184 8.62 -11.03 -1.46
CA GLU A 184 7.62 -11.12 -0.39
C GLU A 184 8.18 -10.56 0.93
N SER A 185 9.47 -10.80 1.20
CA SER A 185 10.17 -10.23 2.35
C SER A 185 10.34 -8.71 2.26
N GLU A 186 10.50 -8.16 1.05
CA GLU A 186 10.60 -6.71 0.81
C GLU A 186 9.25 -6.01 0.99
N VAL A 187 8.16 -6.58 0.46
CA VAL A 187 6.82 -6.01 0.64
C VAL A 187 6.46 -6.03 2.12
N ALA A 188 6.71 -7.13 2.82
CA ALA A 188 6.49 -7.21 4.26
C ALA A 188 7.33 -6.16 5.03
N ARG A 189 8.57 -5.89 4.59
CA ARG A 189 9.42 -4.82 5.14
C ARG A 189 8.79 -3.44 4.91
N ARG A 190 8.33 -3.16 3.69
CA ARG A 190 7.67 -1.89 3.33
C ARG A 190 6.38 -1.68 4.13
N VAL A 191 5.56 -2.72 4.31
CA VAL A 191 4.36 -2.67 5.15
C VAL A 191 4.69 -2.34 6.61
N ARG A 192 5.74 -2.94 7.19
CA ARG A 192 6.20 -2.57 8.54
C ARG A 192 6.66 -1.12 8.61
N MET A 193 7.37 -0.64 7.60
CA MET A 193 7.81 0.76 7.53
C MET A 193 6.63 1.71 7.41
N PHE A 194 5.61 1.38 6.61
CA PHE A 194 4.38 2.14 6.48
C PHE A 194 3.75 2.39 7.85
N TRP A 195 3.42 1.33 8.59
CA TRP A 195 2.77 1.44 9.91
C TRP A 195 3.61 2.16 10.96
N ARG A 196 4.95 2.01 10.91
CA ARG A 196 5.87 2.75 11.81
C ARG A 196 5.99 4.23 11.45
N SER A 197 5.76 4.57 10.19
CA SER A 197 5.86 5.95 9.71
C SER A 197 4.54 6.72 9.87
N LEU A 198 3.42 6.07 10.17
CA LEU A 198 2.18 6.80 10.42
C LEU A 198 2.26 7.61 11.71
N GLY A 199 1.82 8.86 11.66
CA GLY A 199 1.80 9.76 12.82
C GLY A 199 1.76 11.23 12.40
N PRO A 200 1.49 12.13 13.36
CA PRO A 200 1.24 13.56 13.11
C PRO A 200 2.48 14.31 12.60
N ASN A 201 3.68 13.83 12.94
CA ASN A 201 4.95 14.48 12.55
C ASN A 201 5.45 14.02 11.18
N SER A 202 4.70 13.18 10.47
CA SER A 202 5.08 12.74 9.15
C SER A 202 4.51 13.60 8.06
N GLU A 203 5.27 13.74 6.97
CA GLU A 203 4.74 14.33 5.74
C GLU A 203 3.52 13.52 5.27
N ALA A 204 2.40 14.23 5.10
CA ALA A 204 1.15 13.66 4.65
C ALA A 204 1.25 13.34 3.15
N PRO A 205 0.98 12.09 2.72
CA PRO A 205 1.00 11.74 1.30
C PRO A 205 -0.16 12.40 0.57
N VAL A 206 0.04 12.64 -0.72
CA VAL A 206 -1.02 13.06 -1.65
C VAL A 206 -1.56 11.85 -2.38
N TYR A 207 -2.87 11.79 -2.57
CA TYR A 207 -3.56 10.70 -3.24
C TYR A 207 -4.51 11.28 -4.28
N GLY A 208 -4.30 10.95 -5.56
CA GLY A 208 -5.23 11.29 -6.62
C GLY A 208 -6.39 10.29 -6.61
N ALA A 209 -7.39 10.55 -5.78
CA ALA A 209 -8.55 9.68 -5.62
C ALA A 209 -9.72 10.12 -6.50
N ASP A 210 -10.66 9.20 -6.70
CA ASP A 210 -12.02 9.45 -7.23
C ASP A 210 -12.05 10.23 -8.56
N THR A 211 -11.03 10.04 -9.40
CA THR A 211 -10.98 10.64 -10.73
C THR A 211 -11.86 9.83 -11.68
N LEU A 212 -12.95 10.41 -12.16
CA LEU A 212 -13.86 9.72 -13.09
C LEU A 212 -13.14 9.37 -14.40
N GLY A 213 -13.29 8.12 -14.85
CA GLY A 213 -12.75 7.65 -16.11
C GLY A 213 -12.30 6.20 -16.08
N THR A 214 -11.84 5.71 -17.23
CA THR A 214 -11.30 4.36 -17.39
C THR A 214 -10.04 4.39 -18.22
N LEU A 215 -9.12 3.47 -17.92
CA LEU A 215 -7.94 3.18 -18.72
C LEU A 215 -8.06 1.84 -19.44
N PHE A 216 -9.22 1.19 -19.39
CA PHE A 216 -9.50 0.03 -20.23
C PHE A 216 -9.63 0.49 -21.69
N ALA A 217 -9.07 -0.30 -22.61
CA ALA A 217 -9.24 -0.04 -24.04
C ALA A 217 -10.71 -0.24 -24.45
N GLU A 218 -11.15 0.44 -25.51
CA GLU A 218 -12.44 0.21 -26.14
C GLU A 218 -12.42 -0.96 -27.14
N ASP A 219 -11.39 -1.82 -27.09
CA ASP A 219 -11.19 -2.93 -28.03
C ASP A 219 -12.04 -4.17 -27.71
N ASP A 220 -11.98 -5.18 -28.60
CA ASP A 220 -12.80 -6.40 -28.56
C ASP A 220 -12.53 -7.32 -27.35
N ASN A 221 -11.57 -6.99 -26.48
CA ASN A 221 -11.26 -7.77 -25.29
C ASN A 221 -12.04 -7.23 -24.06
N ASP A 222 -13.36 -7.22 -24.16
CA ASP A 222 -14.27 -6.63 -23.16
C ASP A 222 -14.43 -7.48 -21.87
N ALA A 223 -13.82 -8.68 -21.86
CA ALA A 223 -13.82 -9.54 -20.68
C ALA A 223 -13.17 -8.81 -19.49
N TRP A 224 -13.95 -8.62 -18.42
CA TRP A 224 -13.54 -7.95 -17.18
C TRP A 224 -13.23 -6.45 -17.32
N ASN A 225 -13.79 -5.78 -18.33
CA ASN A 225 -13.75 -4.33 -18.39
C ASN A 225 -14.52 -3.70 -17.23
N VAL A 226 -13.82 -3.04 -16.31
CA VAL A 226 -14.42 -2.46 -15.09
C VAL A 226 -15.51 -1.42 -15.41
N GLY A 227 -15.40 -0.73 -16.55
CA GLY A 227 -16.42 0.21 -17.00
C GLY A 227 -17.70 -0.42 -17.56
N ARG A 228 -17.68 -1.73 -17.86
CA ARG A 228 -18.76 -2.45 -18.55
C ARG A 228 -18.96 -3.88 -18.04
N LEU A 229 -18.80 -4.10 -16.72
CA LEU A 229 -18.98 -5.43 -16.15
C LEU A 229 -20.43 -5.90 -16.27
N ASP A 230 -20.64 -7.04 -16.94
CA ASP A 230 -21.93 -7.73 -17.08
C ASP A 230 -22.49 -8.14 -15.71
N THR A 231 -23.20 -7.22 -15.06
CA THR A 231 -23.77 -7.36 -13.72
C THR A 231 -25.14 -6.70 -13.68
N ILE A 232 -25.95 -7.07 -12.68
CA ILE A 232 -27.27 -6.47 -12.49
C ILE A 232 -27.22 -4.96 -12.20
N LEU A 233 -26.07 -4.42 -11.76
CA LEU A 233 -25.89 -2.98 -11.56
C LEU A 233 -26.04 -2.18 -12.84
N GLN A 234 -25.83 -2.78 -14.02
CA GLN A 234 -26.09 -2.13 -15.30
C GLN A 234 -27.58 -1.82 -15.55
N LEU A 235 -28.48 -2.50 -14.83
CA LEU A 235 -29.92 -2.21 -14.92
C LEU A 235 -30.29 -0.91 -14.20
N LEU A 236 -29.42 -0.39 -13.32
CA LEU A 236 -29.60 0.90 -12.70
C LEU A 236 -29.40 1.99 -13.77
N LYS A 237 -30.50 2.64 -14.17
CA LYS A 237 -30.47 3.78 -15.12
C LYS A 237 -29.90 5.08 -14.51
N ALA A 238 -29.11 4.96 -13.45
CA ALA A 238 -28.54 6.08 -12.71
C ALA A 238 -27.01 6.08 -12.87
N ASN A 239 -26.45 7.25 -13.20
CA ASN A 239 -25.03 7.47 -13.18
C ASN A 239 -24.62 7.80 -11.74
N LEU A 240 -23.98 6.83 -11.08
CA LEU A 240 -23.51 6.93 -9.71
C LEU A 240 -21.98 6.81 -9.73
N PRO A 241 -21.25 7.92 -9.60
CA PRO A 241 -19.79 7.97 -9.47
C PRO A 241 -19.26 6.89 -8.54
N GLY A 242 -18.36 6.03 -9.04
CA GLY A 242 -17.74 4.97 -8.23
C GLY A 242 -18.55 3.70 -8.03
N ILE A 243 -19.85 3.72 -8.36
CA ILE A 243 -20.74 2.56 -8.24
C ILE A 243 -21.04 2.00 -9.63
N THR A 244 -21.61 2.81 -10.52
CA THR A 244 -21.94 2.41 -11.91
C THR A 244 -20.96 2.98 -12.92
N THR A 245 -20.07 3.90 -12.52
CA THR A 245 -19.00 4.43 -13.35
C THR A 245 -17.62 4.22 -12.72
N PRO A 246 -16.61 3.84 -13.53
CA PRO A 246 -15.27 3.57 -13.02
C PRO A 246 -14.57 4.84 -12.51
N MET A 247 -13.71 4.64 -11.51
CA MET A 247 -12.82 5.66 -10.96
C MET A 247 -11.36 5.23 -11.07
N LEU A 248 -10.51 6.20 -11.33
CA LEU A 248 -9.06 6.08 -11.38
C LEU A 248 -8.45 6.58 -10.08
N TYR A 249 -7.39 5.90 -9.66
CA TYR A 249 -6.66 6.20 -8.45
C TYR A 249 -5.16 6.27 -8.72
N ALA A 250 -4.56 7.44 -8.48
CA ALA A 250 -3.12 7.67 -8.55
C ALA A 250 -2.54 7.66 -7.13
N GLY A 251 -1.80 6.61 -6.80
CA GLY A 251 -1.18 6.42 -5.48
C GLY A 251 0.31 6.79 -5.46
N MET A 252 0.78 7.26 -4.31
CA MET A 252 2.21 7.40 -3.99
C MET A 252 2.57 6.62 -2.72
N TRP A 253 3.86 6.59 -2.36
CA TRP A 253 4.29 6.02 -1.08
C TRP A 253 3.48 6.60 0.09
N ARG A 254 3.01 5.70 0.97
CA ARG A 254 2.11 5.97 2.11
C ARG A 254 0.68 6.42 1.77
N SER A 255 0.31 6.69 0.52
CA SER A 255 -1.11 6.87 0.22
C SER A 255 -1.90 5.64 0.65
N MET A 256 -3.09 5.84 1.23
CA MET A 256 -3.82 4.77 1.91
C MET A 256 -5.34 4.90 1.74
N PHE A 257 -6.05 3.82 2.06
CA PHE A 257 -7.50 3.80 2.20
C PHE A 257 -7.85 3.19 3.55
N ALA A 258 -8.78 3.81 4.25
CA ALA A 258 -9.21 3.37 5.58
C ALA A 258 -10.05 2.09 5.54
N PHE A 259 -10.27 1.49 6.70
CA PHE A 259 -11.21 0.37 6.82
C PHE A 259 -12.63 0.85 6.50
N HIS A 260 -13.27 0.18 5.54
CA HIS A 260 -14.65 0.41 5.18
C HIS A 260 -15.25 -0.83 4.51
N VAL A 261 -16.56 -0.79 4.33
CA VAL A 261 -17.28 -1.61 3.35
C VAL A 261 -17.76 -0.69 2.24
N GLU A 262 -18.00 -1.26 1.06
CA GLU A 262 -18.51 -0.49 -0.07
C GLU A 262 -19.91 0.09 0.21
N ASP A 263 -20.28 1.07 -0.60
CA ASP A 263 -21.61 1.68 -0.53
C ASP A 263 -22.69 0.62 -0.74
N VAL A 264 -23.72 0.69 0.11
CA VAL A 264 -24.80 -0.32 0.25
C VAL A 264 -24.30 -1.78 0.34
N ASN A 265 -23.07 -1.98 0.82
CA ASN A 265 -22.39 -3.27 0.96
C ASN A 265 -22.25 -4.04 -0.37
N LEU A 266 -22.08 -3.33 -1.47
CA LEU A 266 -21.83 -3.95 -2.78
C LEU A 266 -20.47 -4.64 -2.83
N TYR A 267 -20.31 -5.45 -3.86
CA TYR A 267 -18.99 -5.90 -4.30
C TYR A 267 -18.22 -4.73 -4.92
N SER A 268 -16.90 -4.75 -4.79
CA SER A 268 -16.00 -3.90 -5.56
C SER A 268 -15.00 -4.74 -6.34
N ILE A 269 -14.52 -4.18 -7.44
CA ILE A 269 -13.41 -4.71 -8.23
C ILE A 269 -12.34 -3.64 -8.38
N ASN A 270 -11.08 -4.05 -8.27
CA ASN A 270 -9.95 -3.15 -8.45
C ASN A 270 -8.93 -3.78 -9.41
N TYR A 271 -8.51 -3.00 -10.41
CA TYR A 271 -7.45 -3.38 -11.33
C TYR A 271 -6.27 -2.41 -11.22
N LEU A 272 -5.09 -2.94 -10.90
CA LEU A 272 -3.86 -2.15 -10.82
C LEU A 272 -3.23 -2.08 -12.23
N HIS A 273 -3.47 -0.96 -12.93
CA HIS A 273 -2.97 -0.75 -14.29
C HIS A 273 -1.44 -0.77 -14.37
N ARG A 274 -0.77 0.09 -13.59
CA ARG A 274 0.70 0.24 -13.54
C ARG A 274 1.15 0.76 -12.16
N GLY A 275 2.47 0.73 -11.93
CA GLY A 275 3.11 1.28 -10.74
C GLY A 275 3.47 0.22 -9.69
N ASP A 276 3.77 0.70 -8.49
CA ASP A 276 4.18 -0.12 -7.36
C ASP A 276 3.01 -0.92 -6.75
N PRO A 277 3.30 -2.02 -6.01
CA PRO A 277 2.27 -2.86 -5.40
C PRO A 277 1.37 -2.13 -4.40
N LYS A 278 0.10 -2.56 -4.33
CA LYS A 278 -0.89 -2.16 -3.33
C LYS A 278 -1.11 -3.30 -2.34
N SER A 279 -0.98 -3.01 -1.05
CA SER A 279 -1.23 -3.98 0.03
C SER A 279 -2.63 -3.81 0.61
N TRP A 280 -3.32 -4.91 0.85
CA TRP A 280 -4.70 -4.96 1.28
C TRP A 280 -4.85 -5.76 2.58
N TYR A 281 -5.78 -5.32 3.43
CA TYR A 281 -6.28 -6.05 4.59
C TYR A 281 -7.77 -6.31 4.40
N GLY A 282 -8.20 -7.56 4.53
CA GLY A 282 -9.61 -7.97 4.45
C GLY A 282 -10.08 -8.54 5.78
N ILE A 283 -11.19 -8.06 6.30
CA ILE A 283 -11.87 -8.67 7.46
C ILE A 283 -12.94 -9.64 6.92
N PRO A 284 -12.87 -10.94 7.25
CA PRO A 284 -13.91 -11.90 6.91
C PRO A 284 -15.29 -11.40 7.35
N PRO A 285 -16.36 -11.55 6.54
CA PRO A 285 -17.70 -11.10 6.91
C PRO A 285 -18.21 -11.68 8.24
N GLY A 286 -17.83 -12.92 8.57
CA GLY A 286 -18.14 -13.55 9.86
C GLY A 286 -17.46 -12.90 11.08
N SER A 287 -16.44 -12.07 10.87
CA SER A 287 -15.76 -11.30 11.92
C SER A 287 -16.17 -9.82 11.96
N ARG A 288 -17.06 -9.39 11.06
CA ARG A 288 -17.46 -7.98 10.90
C ARG A 288 -17.91 -7.33 12.20
N GLN A 289 -18.87 -7.92 12.92
CA GLN A 289 -19.40 -7.35 14.16
C GLN A 289 -18.33 -7.18 15.25
N ARG A 290 -17.40 -8.14 15.37
CA ARG A 290 -16.29 -8.06 16.32
C ARG A 290 -15.33 -6.93 15.95
N PHE A 291 -15.07 -6.74 14.66
CA PHE A 291 -14.21 -5.67 14.18
C PHE A 291 -14.86 -4.28 14.33
N GLU A 292 -16.15 -4.15 14.02
CA GLU A 292 -16.92 -2.91 14.25
C GLU A 292 -16.95 -2.56 15.75
N SER A 293 -17.11 -3.55 16.64
CA SER A 293 -17.05 -3.35 18.09
C SER A 293 -15.66 -2.89 18.57
N LEU A 294 -14.59 -3.45 17.98
CA LEU A 294 -13.22 -3.01 18.23
C LEU A 294 -13.00 -1.56 17.77
N ALA A 295 -13.48 -1.21 16.58
CA ALA A 295 -13.39 0.15 16.07
C ALA A 295 -14.16 1.13 16.97
N GLN A 296 -15.38 0.79 17.39
CA GLN A 296 -16.16 1.59 18.35
C GLN A 296 -15.40 1.83 19.67
N ALA A 297 -14.68 0.83 20.19
CA ALA A 297 -13.91 0.98 21.41
C ALA A 297 -12.75 1.99 21.26
N PHE A 298 -12.16 2.08 20.07
CA PHE A 298 -11.09 3.05 19.79
C PHE A 298 -11.62 4.44 19.40
N PHE A 299 -12.75 4.51 18.69
CA PHE A 299 -13.36 5.72 18.12
C PHE A 299 -14.72 5.99 18.75
N THR A 300 -14.74 6.10 20.08
CA THR A 300 -15.99 6.20 20.86
C THR A 300 -16.74 7.51 20.57
N GLU A 301 -16.05 8.64 20.42
CA GLU A 301 -16.69 9.92 20.14
C GLU A 301 -17.28 9.96 18.73
N GLU A 302 -16.53 9.46 17.75
CA GLU A 302 -16.99 9.34 16.36
C GLU A 302 -18.21 8.42 16.27
N PHE A 303 -18.21 7.32 17.03
CA PHE A 303 -19.36 6.42 17.11
C PHE A 303 -20.57 7.03 17.83
N ARG A 304 -20.36 7.92 18.80
CA ARG A 304 -21.47 8.67 19.42
C ARG A 304 -22.14 9.59 18.41
N THR A 305 -21.35 10.26 17.57
CA THR A 305 -21.84 11.14 16.51
C THR A 305 -22.47 10.36 15.36
N CYS A 306 -21.84 9.28 14.88
CA CYS A 306 -22.33 8.47 13.78
C CYS A 306 -22.13 6.97 14.05
N LYS A 307 -23.24 6.22 14.11
CA LYS A 307 -23.19 4.75 14.31
C LYS A 307 -22.53 4.01 13.14
N HIS A 308 -22.45 4.65 11.98
CA HIS A 308 -21.78 4.15 10.79
C HIS A 308 -20.49 4.91 10.47
N HIS A 309 -19.79 5.45 11.48
CA HIS A 309 -18.58 6.27 11.30
C HIS A 309 -17.49 5.64 10.41
N MET A 310 -17.38 4.30 10.37
CA MET A 310 -16.45 3.62 9.47
C MET A 310 -16.71 3.91 7.99
N ARG A 311 -17.95 4.25 7.60
CA ARG A 311 -18.26 4.68 6.23
C ARG A 311 -17.68 6.04 5.87
N HIS A 312 -17.20 6.81 6.85
CA HIS A 312 -16.50 8.07 6.60
C HIS A 312 -15.07 7.83 6.06
N LYS A 313 -14.59 6.57 6.06
CA LYS A 313 -13.28 6.19 5.51
C LYS A 313 -12.10 6.95 6.15
N THR A 314 -12.18 7.19 7.46
CA THR A 314 -11.11 7.86 8.25
C THR A 314 -10.40 6.92 9.23
N THR A 315 -10.94 5.74 9.51
CA THR A 315 -10.46 4.84 10.56
C THR A 315 -9.35 3.88 10.09
N MET A 316 -8.16 3.98 10.70
CA MET A 316 -7.03 3.08 10.49
C MET A 316 -6.70 2.29 11.76
N ILE A 317 -6.72 0.96 11.67
CA ILE A 317 -6.37 0.05 12.78
C ILE A 317 -5.28 -0.91 12.32
N SER A 318 -4.12 -0.88 12.96
CA SER A 318 -2.98 -1.72 12.56
C SER A 318 -3.27 -3.21 12.75
N PRO A 319 -2.64 -4.09 11.94
CA PRO A 319 -2.80 -5.55 12.07
C PRO A 319 -2.49 -6.05 13.48
N LEU A 320 -1.52 -5.44 14.17
CA LEU A 320 -1.17 -5.78 15.54
C LEU A 320 -2.35 -5.62 16.51
N GLN A 321 -3.16 -4.57 16.35
CA GLN A 321 -4.34 -4.35 17.19
C GLN A 321 -5.46 -5.35 16.89
N ILE A 322 -5.63 -5.71 15.61
CA ILE A 322 -6.59 -6.71 15.16
C ILE A 322 -6.22 -8.10 15.73
N GLN A 323 -4.94 -8.46 15.67
CA GLN A 323 -4.41 -9.70 16.25
C GLN A 323 -4.61 -9.76 17.77
N LYS A 324 -4.31 -8.67 18.48
CA LYS A 324 -4.51 -8.57 19.95
C LYS A 324 -5.97 -8.78 20.34
N ALA A 325 -6.92 -8.32 19.52
CA ALA A 325 -8.34 -8.54 19.71
C ALA A 325 -8.80 -9.97 19.32
N GLY A 326 -7.90 -10.84 18.87
CA GLY A 326 -8.21 -12.20 18.45
C GLY A 326 -8.98 -12.30 17.14
N ILE A 327 -9.08 -11.21 16.37
CA ILE A 327 -9.84 -11.12 15.12
C ILE A 327 -8.96 -11.64 13.98
N GLY A 328 -9.48 -12.61 13.21
CA GLY A 328 -8.80 -13.06 12.00
C GLY A 328 -8.99 -12.05 10.87
N TYR A 329 -7.95 -11.84 10.06
CA TYR A 329 -7.96 -11.03 8.85
C TYR A 329 -7.12 -11.70 7.77
N CYS A 330 -7.40 -11.36 6.51
CA CYS A 330 -6.59 -11.79 5.39
C CYS A 330 -5.77 -10.65 4.78
N THR A 331 -4.64 -11.00 4.18
CA THR A 331 -3.77 -10.05 3.47
C THR A 331 -3.66 -10.40 2.00
N ALA A 332 -3.56 -9.37 1.15
CA ALA A 332 -3.27 -9.54 -0.26
C ALA A 332 -2.32 -8.45 -0.75
N VAL A 333 -1.35 -8.85 -1.58
CA VAL A 333 -0.49 -7.92 -2.32
C VAL A 333 -0.92 -7.94 -3.78
N GLN A 334 -1.47 -6.83 -4.23
CA GLN A 334 -1.85 -6.60 -5.62
C GLN A 334 -0.67 -5.94 -6.33
N ALA A 335 -0.11 -6.61 -7.32
CA ALA A 335 1.04 -6.16 -8.09
C ALA A 335 0.86 -6.55 -9.55
N ARG A 336 1.52 -5.85 -10.47
CA ARG A 336 1.55 -6.25 -11.88
C ARG A 336 2.15 -7.65 -11.99
N ARG A 337 1.59 -8.46 -12.88
CA ARG A 337 2.19 -9.74 -13.25
C ARG A 337 3.56 -9.50 -13.90
N LYS A 338 4.60 -10.15 -13.40
CA LYS A 338 5.90 -10.20 -14.08
C LYS A 338 5.77 -11.05 -15.32
N GLU A 339 6.18 -10.51 -16.47
CA GLU A 339 6.33 -11.30 -17.70
C GLU A 339 7.36 -12.41 -17.41
N GLY A 340 6.94 -13.68 -17.50
CA GLY A 340 7.83 -14.85 -17.29
C GLY A 340 7.61 -15.69 -16.03
N GLY A 341 6.64 -15.37 -15.16
CA GLY A 341 6.24 -16.28 -14.07
C GLY A 341 5.11 -17.21 -14.50
N SER A 342 5.43 -18.49 -14.73
CA SER A 342 4.47 -19.60 -14.82
C SER A 342 3.87 -19.92 -13.46
#